data_AF-A0A5K4F099-F1
#
_entry.id   AF-A0A5K4F099-F1
#
_cell.length_a   1.000
_cell.length_b   1.000
_cell.length_c   1.000
_cell.angle_alpha   90.00
_cell.angle_beta   90.00
_cell.angle_gamma   90.00
#
_symmetry.space_group_name_H-M   'P 1'
#
loop_
_entity.id
_entity.type
_entity.pdbx_description
1 polymer ?
#
loop_
_entity_poly.entity_id
_entity_poly.type
_entity_poly.pdbx_seq_one_letter_code
_entity_poly.pdbx_strand_id
1 'polypeptide(L)'
;MNKENRNSSQLWSVLARAVKCSYKEGKPKLSCNRHFEANHLTKKVFEIHSLEQPAEIDENTLWLELVPRPVIHQSNDSLELPTIVSSLHVRIYKTLGIAKTTDSCMNPLLDVLTGFDNTGNVHLWFSEILLAHSMFFDCLYPGLWNELYKNFDDHPIENVCELCAGMTGAAGLAISLRKYSNIFKTSYVLITDGNDQCVASISSIIEHNSKRLLDNCNLDQPFLLHMDVKNIRWPDDSSQSSSSLIAELDESLIHRFDLIMAADCFFDQSYHFSMLNTINRLLSLQSGSTFLAISPLRGNSLHNFINLAYQMEQTYSWTVKLISPSDYLSSQFISYLIDESNRLQFTDSELDSKIGHLIAFTRTN
;
A
#
# COMPACT_ATOMS: atom_id res chain seq x y z
N MET A 1 -13.05 -28.41 -1.87
CA MET A 1 -13.15 -27.03 -1.35
C MET A 1 -11.74 -26.52 -1.14
N ASN A 2 -11.21 -25.70 -2.06
CA ASN A 2 -9.84 -25.20 -2.00
C ASN A 2 -9.62 -24.39 -0.72
N LYS A 3 -8.63 -24.80 0.07
CA LYS A 3 -8.26 -24.17 1.35
C LYS A 3 -7.71 -22.74 1.20
N GLU A 4 -7.41 -22.30 -0.03
CA GLU A 4 -6.71 -21.04 -0.31
C GLU A 4 -7.64 -19.83 -0.53
N ASN A 5 -8.95 -20.03 -0.68
CA ASN A 5 -9.91 -18.92 -0.93
C ASN A 5 -10.65 -18.40 0.32
N ARG A 6 -10.13 -18.64 1.53
CA ARG A 6 -10.68 -17.92 2.70
C ARG A 6 -10.09 -16.51 2.70
N ASN A 7 -10.95 -15.53 2.41
CA ASN A 7 -10.64 -14.10 2.47
C ASN A 7 -9.87 -13.80 3.77
N SER A 8 -8.71 -13.15 3.68
CA SER A 8 -7.90 -12.79 4.84
C SER A 8 -8.71 -12.02 5.87
N SER A 9 -9.59 -11.10 5.46
CA SER A 9 -10.47 -10.38 6.39
C SER A 9 -11.50 -11.32 7.06
N GLN A 10 -11.95 -12.37 6.37
CA GLN A 10 -12.78 -13.41 6.99
C GLN A 10 -11.98 -14.27 7.97
N LEU A 11 -10.73 -14.60 7.66
CA LEU A 11 -9.84 -15.30 8.59
C LEU A 11 -9.55 -14.44 9.83
N TRP A 12 -9.30 -13.15 9.65
CA TRP A 12 -9.08 -12.20 10.73
C TRP A 12 -10.34 -12.02 11.58
N SER A 13 -11.51 -11.82 10.95
CA SER A 13 -12.77 -11.72 11.70
C SER A 13 -13.14 -13.02 12.42
N VAL A 14 -12.84 -14.19 11.83
CA VAL A 14 -12.99 -15.50 12.50
C VAL A 14 -12.01 -15.62 13.66
N LEU A 15 -10.75 -15.23 13.50
CA LEU A 15 -9.74 -15.26 14.56
C LEU A 15 -10.13 -14.30 15.70
N ALA A 16 -10.52 -13.07 15.38
CA ALA A 16 -11.00 -12.08 16.32
C ALA A 16 -12.22 -12.58 17.09
N ARG A 17 -13.18 -13.20 16.39
CA ARG A 17 -14.37 -13.80 17.02
C ARG A 17 -14.00 -14.98 17.92
N ALA A 18 -13.08 -15.85 17.48
CA ALA A 18 -12.61 -16.99 18.28
C ALA A 18 -11.87 -16.54 19.54
N VAL A 19 -11.04 -15.50 19.45
CA VAL A 19 -10.35 -14.91 20.61
C VAL A 19 -11.35 -14.23 21.54
N LYS A 20 -12.33 -13.49 21.00
CA LYS A 20 -13.41 -12.88 21.79
C LYS A 20 -14.26 -13.93 22.53
N CYS A 21 -14.58 -15.04 21.89
CA CYS A 21 -15.28 -16.17 22.53
C CYS A 21 -14.41 -16.84 23.59
N SER A 22 -13.15 -17.15 23.29
CA SER A 22 -12.23 -17.78 24.24
C SER A 22 -12.00 -16.91 25.48
N TYR A 23 -11.91 -15.59 25.30
CA TYR A 23 -11.82 -14.61 26.39
C TYR A 23 -13.08 -14.61 27.26
N LYS A 24 -14.27 -14.59 26.65
CA LYS A 24 -15.55 -14.67 27.38
C LYS A 24 -15.71 -15.98 28.16
N GLU A 25 -15.10 -17.07 27.68
CA GLU A 25 -15.15 -18.40 28.29
C GLU A 25 -14.03 -18.66 29.30
N GLY A 26 -13.15 -17.68 29.58
CA GLY A 26 -12.04 -17.85 30.52
C GLY A 26 -10.99 -18.88 30.08
N LYS A 27 -10.92 -19.18 28.78
CA LYS A 27 -9.98 -20.16 28.21
C LYS A 27 -8.56 -19.57 28.10
N PRO A 28 -7.50 -20.40 28.19
CA PRO A 28 -6.12 -19.92 28.17
C PRO A 28 -5.81 -19.07 26.93
N LYS A 29 -4.95 -18.06 27.13
CA LYS A 29 -4.52 -17.09 26.11
C LYS A 29 -4.12 -17.82 24.81
N LEU A 30 -4.83 -17.54 23.72
CA LEU A 30 -4.40 -17.92 22.37
C LEU A 30 -3.10 -17.16 22.06
N SER A 31 -1.99 -17.89 21.92
CA SER A 31 -0.76 -17.36 21.32
C SER A 31 -0.74 -17.77 19.84
N CYS A 32 -0.64 -16.79 18.94
CA CYS A 32 -0.44 -17.02 17.52
C CYS A 32 0.99 -16.65 17.17
N ASN A 33 1.91 -17.61 17.32
CA ASN A 33 3.30 -17.45 16.88
C ASN A 33 3.37 -17.79 15.38
N ARG A 34 2.95 -16.86 14.52
CA ARG A 34 3.33 -16.93 13.10
C ARG A 34 4.60 -16.11 12.94
N HIS A 35 5.70 -16.79 12.61
CA HIS A 35 6.93 -16.14 12.18
C HIS A 35 6.71 -15.54 10.79
N PHE A 36 7.30 -14.37 10.54
CA PHE A 36 7.27 -13.75 9.22
C PHE A 36 7.92 -14.67 8.18
N GLU A 37 7.17 -14.97 7.11
CA GLU A 37 7.69 -15.55 5.88
C GLU A 37 7.24 -14.67 4.72
N ALA A 38 8.20 -14.03 4.04
CA ALA A 38 7.91 -13.29 2.83
C ALA A 38 7.40 -14.25 1.74
N ASN A 39 6.30 -13.87 1.09
CA ASN A 39 5.74 -14.60 -0.05
C ASN A 39 6.82 -14.78 -1.15
N HIS A 40 6.83 -15.94 -1.80
CA HIS A 40 7.68 -16.22 -2.96
C HIS A 40 7.64 -15.10 -4.01
N LEU A 41 6.47 -14.52 -4.28
CA LEU A 41 6.33 -13.41 -5.22
C LEU A 41 7.06 -12.14 -4.74
N THR A 42 7.00 -11.81 -3.46
CA THR A 42 7.78 -10.69 -2.86
C THR A 42 9.28 -10.88 -3.11
N LYS A 43 9.79 -12.11 -2.95
CA LYS A 43 11.22 -12.43 -3.17
C LYS A 43 11.65 -12.36 -4.64
N LYS A 44 10.69 -12.38 -5.58
CA LYS A 44 10.97 -12.19 -7.01
C LYS A 44 11.23 -10.72 -7.37
N VAL A 45 10.59 -9.79 -6.65
CA VAL A 45 10.65 -8.34 -6.92
C VAL A 45 11.59 -7.57 -5.99
N PHE A 46 11.83 -8.09 -4.77
CA PHE A 46 12.83 -7.56 -3.85
C PHE A 46 13.73 -8.67 -3.31
N GLU A 47 15.03 -8.38 -3.23
CA GLU A 47 15.89 -9.09 -2.29
C GLU A 47 15.61 -8.60 -0.88
N ILE A 48 15.60 -9.51 0.09
CA ILE A 48 15.22 -9.19 1.47
C ILE A 48 16.39 -9.56 2.37
N HIS A 49 16.98 -8.56 3.01
CA HIS A 49 18.04 -8.72 4.01
C HIS A 49 17.51 -8.32 5.38
N SER A 50 17.93 -9.02 6.44
CA SER A 50 17.70 -8.53 7.79
C SER A 50 18.72 -7.46 8.13
N LEU A 51 18.24 -6.32 8.63
CA LEU A 51 19.08 -5.26 9.16
C LEU A 51 19.35 -5.50 10.65
N GLU A 52 20.50 -5.05 11.14
CA GLU A 52 20.74 -4.97 12.58
C GLU A 52 19.70 -4.06 13.22
N GLN A 53 19.06 -4.55 14.28
CA GLN A 53 18.07 -3.76 15.00
C GLN A 53 18.76 -2.55 15.66
N PRO A 54 18.22 -1.33 15.52
CA PRO A 54 18.63 -0.21 16.37
C PRO A 54 18.46 -0.60 17.84
N ALA A 55 19.44 -0.25 18.68
CA ALA A 55 19.60 -0.76 20.05
C ALA A 55 18.40 -0.51 21.01
N GLU A 56 17.43 0.33 20.62
CA GLU A 56 16.33 0.80 21.46
C GLU A 56 14.95 0.21 21.09
N ILE A 57 14.88 -0.82 20.24
CA ILE A 57 13.60 -1.19 19.60
C ILE A 57 13.07 -2.58 19.99
N ASP A 58 11.75 -2.61 20.23
CA ASP A 58 10.86 -3.76 20.48
C ASP A 58 11.34 -5.10 19.88
N GLU A 59 11.61 -6.08 20.76
CA GLU A 59 12.01 -7.44 20.44
C GLU A 59 11.04 -8.13 19.46
N ASN A 60 9.78 -7.68 19.41
CA ASN A 60 8.73 -8.21 18.53
C ASN A 60 8.77 -7.68 17.10
N THR A 61 9.72 -6.81 16.73
CA THR A 61 9.84 -6.27 15.37
C THR A 61 11.12 -6.72 14.66
N LEU A 62 11.09 -6.79 13.34
CA LEU A 62 12.24 -7.09 12.48
C LEU A 62 12.44 -5.92 11.51
N TRP A 63 13.67 -5.47 11.38
CA TRP A 63 14.08 -4.52 10.36
C TRP A 63 14.57 -5.28 9.13
N LEU A 64 14.08 -4.87 7.97
CA LEU A 64 14.40 -5.48 6.70
C LEU A 64 14.88 -4.41 5.72
N GLU A 65 15.89 -4.75 4.93
CA GLU A 65 16.24 -4.04 3.71
C GLU A 65 15.62 -4.76 2.53
N LEU A 66 14.78 -4.07 1.77
CA LEU A 66 14.20 -4.53 0.52
C LEU A 66 15.00 -3.90 -0.63
N VAL A 67 15.83 -4.69 -1.31
CA VAL A 67 16.58 -4.22 -2.49
C VAL A 67 15.78 -4.54 -3.75
N PRO A 68 15.29 -3.53 -4.48
CA PRO A 68 14.46 -3.74 -5.66
C PRO A 68 15.24 -4.47 -6.77
N ARG A 69 14.63 -5.50 -7.36
CA ARG A 69 15.28 -6.36 -8.37
C ARG A 69 14.76 -6.06 -9.78
N PRO A 70 15.62 -5.63 -10.71
CA PRO A 70 15.22 -5.60 -12.11
C PRO A 70 15.06 -7.04 -12.65
N VAL A 71 14.11 -7.24 -13.56
CA VAL A 71 14.03 -8.46 -14.36
C VAL A 71 15.16 -8.42 -15.39
N ILE A 72 16.29 -9.06 -15.11
CA ILE A 72 17.38 -9.20 -16.07
C ILE A 72 17.18 -10.52 -16.82
N HIS A 73 16.51 -10.47 -17.96
CA HIS A 73 16.62 -11.55 -18.93
C HIS A 73 17.95 -11.41 -19.67
N GLN A 74 18.63 -12.54 -19.85
CA GLN A 74 19.87 -12.66 -20.60
C GLN A 74 19.69 -12.20 -22.06
N SER A 75 19.82 -10.89 -22.29
CA SER A 75 20.16 -10.32 -23.59
C SER A 75 21.13 -9.17 -23.30
N ASN A 76 22.27 -9.19 -23.98
CA ASN A 76 23.43 -8.30 -23.79
C ASN A 76 23.18 -6.80 -24.01
N ASP A 77 21.93 -6.35 -24.03
CA ASP A 77 21.60 -4.95 -23.96
C ASP A 77 21.50 -4.58 -22.49
N SER A 78 22.61 -4.09 -21.96
CA SER A 78 22.63 -3.30 -20.74
C SER A 78 21.69 -2.12 -20.94
N LEU A 79 20.41 -2.28 -20.64
CA LEU A 79 19.61 -1.15 -20.20
C LEU A 79 20.42 -0.61 -19.02
N GLU A 80 20.99 0.58 -19.19
CA GLU A 80 21.54 1.35 -18.07
C GLU A 80 20.37 1.54 -17.10
N LEU A 81 20.23 0.59 -16.18
CA LEU A 81 19.37 0.74 -15.03
C LEU A 81 19.76 2.05 -14.39
N PRO A 82 18.79 2.93 -14.04
CA PRO A 82 19.10 4.16 -13.34
C PRO A 82 20.01 3.77 -12.18
N THR A 83 21.26 4.22 -12.21
CA THR A 83 22.39 3.54 -11.53
C THR A 83 22.34 3.72 -10.01
N ILE A 84 21.20 4.17 -9.51
CA ILE A 84 20.95 4.39 -8.10
C ILE A 84 19.48 4.10 -7.82
N VAL A 85 19.17 2.82 -7.67
CA VAL A 85 17.91 2.40 -7.05
C VAL A 85 18.17 2.26 -5.56
N SER A 86 17.46 3.06 -4.76
CA SER A 86 17.57 3.01 -3.31
C SER A 86 16.80 1.79 -2.78
N SER A 87 17.40 1.03 -1.87
CA SER A 87 16.68 -0.01 -1.12
C SER A 87 15.65 0.60 -0.16
N LEU A 88 14.66 -0.16 0.29
CA LEU A 88 13.69 0.28 1.30
C LEU A 88 14.08 -0.33 2.64
N HIS A 89 14.33 0.49 3.66
CA HIS A 89 14.48 -0.02 5.03
C HIS A 89 13.11 0.02 5.69
N VAL A 90 12.52 -1.14 5.95
CA VAL A 90 11.18 -1.27 6.52
C VAL A 90 11.22 -2.02 7.83
N ARG A 91 10.17 -1.83 8.63
CA ARG A 91 9.96 -2.50 9.90
C ARG A 91 8.69 -3.34 9.82
N ILE A 92 8.76 -4.57 10.31
CA ILE A 92 7.60 -5.48 10.37
C ILE A 92 7.50 -6.12 11.76
N TYR A 93 6.30 -6.55 12.15
CA TYR A 93 6.15 -7.35 13.37
C TYR A 93 6.50 -8.83 13.11
N LYS A 94 7.34 -9.41 13.97
CA LYS A 94 7.76 -10.81 13.91
C LYS A 94 6.61 -11.77 14.18
N THR A 95 5.70 -11.37 15.06
CA THR A 95 4.52 -12.12 15.49
C THR A 95 3.43 -11.12 15.90
N LEU A 96 2.17 -11.55 15.98
CA LEU A 96 1.14 -10.83 16.75
C LEU A 96 1.45 -10.98 18.24
N GLY A 97 2.49 -10.31 18.70
CA GLY A 97 2.96 -10.31 20.07
C GLY A 97 2.23 -9.24 20.87
N ILE A 98 1.58 -9.65 21.95
CA ILE A 98 0.99 -8.74 22.93
C ILE A 98 2.13 -7.98 23.60
N ALA A 99 2.25 -6.66 23.38
CA ALA A 99 3.03 -5.82 24.26
C ALA A 99 2.50 -6.05 25.68
N LYS A 100 3.36 -6.50 26.60
CA LYS A 100 3.02 -6.68 28.01
C LYS A 100 2.75 -5.29 28.61
N THR A 101 1.53 -4.79 28.51
CA THR A 101 1.11 -3.69 29.37
C THR A 101 0.92 -4.26 30.76
N THR A 102 1.63 -3.68 31.73
CA THR A 102 1.59 -4.06 33.14
C THR A 102 0.33 -3.58 33.86
N ASP A 103 -0.62 -2.97 33.14
CA ASP A 103 -1.82 -2.39 33.74
C ASP A 103 -3.10 -3.17 33.41
N SER A 104 -3.82 -3.46 34.50
CA SER A 104 -4.93 -4.41 34.64
C SER A 104 -6.26 -4.04 33.97
N CYS A 105 -6.27 -3.40 32.81
CA CYS A 105 -7.51 -3.04 32.11
C CYS A 105 -7.42 -3.38 30.62
N MET A 106 -8.23 -4.36 30.19
CA MET A 106 -8.37 -4.86 28.81
C MET A 106 -7.14 -5.58 28.22
N ASN A 107 -7.36 -6.76 27.61
CA ASN A 107 -6.30 -7.56 27.00
C ASN A 107 -5.86 -6.89 25.69
N PRO A 108 -4.59 -6.47 25.53
CA PRO A 108 -4.14 -5.81 24.31
C PRO A 108 -4.33 -6.67 23.05
N LEU A 109 -4.39 -8.00 23.20
CA LEU A 109 -4.75 -8.90 22.09
C LEU A 109 -6.19 -8.67 21.59
N LEU A 110 -7.11 -8.37 22.49
CA LEU A 110 -8.49 -8.10 22.13
C LEU A 110 -8.59 -6.73 21.47
N ASP A 111 -7.87 -5.72 21.95
CA ASP A 111 -7.86 -4.40 21.33
C ASP A 111 -7.18 -4.41 19.96
N VAL A 112 -6.09 -5.16 19.80
CA VAL A 112 -5.52 -5.46 18.48
C VAL A 112 -6.58 -6.18 17.65
N LEU A 113 -7.07 -7.35 18.03
CA LEU A 113 -7.98 -8.12 17.17
C LEU A 113 -9.38 -7.53 16.95
N THR A 114 -9.84 -6.59 17.79
CA THR A 114 -11.16 -5.95 17.70
C THR A 114 -11.10 -4.47 17.35
N GLY A 115 -9.91 -3.86 17.32
CA GLY A 115 -9.67 -2.50 16.84
C GLY A 115 -9.82 -2.39 15.31
N PHE A 116 -9.60 -1.18 14.80
CA PHE A 116 -9.56 -0.94 13.35
C PHE A 116 -8.54 -1.90 12.71
N ASP A 117 -8.86 -2.38 11.51
CA ASP A 117 -8.25 -3.55 10.89
C ASP A 117 -6.71 -3.69 11.08
N ASN A 118 -6.26 -4.91 11.33
CA ASN A 118 -4.85 -5.26 11.60
C ASN A 118 -4.27 -6.18 10.53
N THR A 119 -4.98 -6.38 9.43
CA THR A 119 -4.46 -7.05 8.23
C THR A 119 -3.08 -6.50 7.82
N GLY A 120 -2.85 -5.20 8.01
CA GLY A 120 -1.60 -4.51 7.73
C GLY A 120 -0.46 -4.76 8.71
N ASN A 121 -0.69 -5.39 9.87
CA ASN A 121 0.31 -5.53 10.94
C ASN A 121 1.21 -6.77 10.86
N VAL A 122 0.98 -7.71 9.91
CA VAL A 122 1.68 -9.02 9.94
C VAL A 122 2.12 -9.52 8.57
N HIS A 123 1.89 -8.77 7.49
CA HIS A 123 2.22 -9.22 6.14
C HIS A 123 2.71 -8.07 5.25
N LEU A 124 3.65 -8.38 4.37
CA LEU A 124 3.93 -7.56 3.20
C LEU A 124 2.95 -7.98 2.10
N TRP A 125 1.93 -7.16 1.85
CA TRP A 125 0.95 -7.48 0.81
C TRP A 125 1.60 -7.37 -0.57
N PHE A 126 1.39 -8.36 -1.43
CA PHE A 126 2.09 -8.37 -2.72
C PHE A 126 1.71 -7.17 -3.60
N SER A 127 0.46 -6.69 -3.54
CA SER A 127 0.04 -5.47 -4.24
C SER A 127 0.77 -4.21 -3.73
N GLU A 128 1.02 -4.10 -2.43
CA GLU A 128 1.79 -3.02 -1.82
C GLU A 128 3.25 -3.04 -2.31
N ILE A 129 3.84 -4.24 -2.31
CA ILE A 129 5.20 -4.45 -2.80
C ILE A 129 5.30 -4.21 -4.31
N LEU A 130 4.32 -4.64 -5.10
CA LEU A 130 4.29 -4.36 -6.54
C LEU A 130 4.19 -2.87 -6.82
N LEU A 131 3.37 -2.15 -6.07
CA LEU A 131 3.23 -0.70 -6.21
C LEU A 131 4.56 -0.01 -5.87
N ALA A 132 5.19 -0.37 -4.75
CA ALA A 132 6.53 0.13 -4.39
C ALA A 132 7.59 -0.17 -5.45
N HIS A 133 7.63 -1.40 -5.96
CA HIS A 133 8.56 -1.82 -7.01
C HIS A 133 8.34 -1.05 -8.33
N SER A 134 7.09 -0.75 -8.67
CA SER A 134 6.74 0.00 -9.88
C SER A 134 7.30 1.42 -9.88
N MET A 135 7.54 2.00 -8.70
CA MET A 135 8.16 3.32 -8.56
C MET A 135 9.66 3.30 -8.90
N PHE A 136 10.29 2.13 -8.94
CA PHE A 136 11.70 1.98 -9.32
C PHE A 136 11.91 1.63 -10.79
N PHE A 137 11.02 0.82 -11.39
CA PHE A 137 11.21 0.26 -12.73
C PHE A 137 10.02 0.50 -13.65
N ASP A 138 9.94 1.68 -14.25
CA ASP A 138 8.89 2.06 -15.20
C ASP A 138 8.68 1.08 -16.36
N CYS A 139 9.77 0.57 -16.94
CA CYS A 139 9.77 -0.35 -18.06
C CYS A 139 9.06 -1.70 -17.79
N LEU A 140 8.94 -2.09 -16.51
CA LEU A 140 8.25 -3.32 -16.12
C LEU A 140 6.74 -3.12 -15.93
N TYR A 141 6.30 -1.87 -15.83
CA TYR A 141 4.91 -1.48 -15.57
C TYR A 141 4.42 -0.48 -16.64
N PRO A 142 4.52 -0.82 -17.94
CA PRO A 142 4.32 0.15 -19.02
C PRO A 142 2.93 0.78 -19.01
N GLY A 143 1.86 0.01 -18.73
CA GLY A 143 0.52 0.59 -18.70
C GLY A 143 0.26 1.46 -17.47
N LEU A 144 0.84 1.12 -16.31
CA LEU A 144 0.79 1.98 -15.12
C LEU A 144 1.46 3.32 -15.39
N TRP A 145 2.67 3.28 -15.94
CA TRP A 145 3.41 4.50 -16.25
C TRP A 145 2.82 5.26 -17.43
N ASN A 146 2.15 4.60 -18.37
CA ASN A 146 1.39 5.28 -19.41
C ASN A 146 0.23 6.11 -18.82
N GLU A 147 -0.48 5.60 -17.81
CA GLU A 147 -1.49 6.38 -17.10
C GLU A 147 -0.85 7.59 -16.40
N LEU A 148 0.28 7.41 -15.70
CA LEU A 148 0.98 8.52 -15.04
C LEU A 148 1.50 9.56 -16.05
N TYR A 149 2.21 9.16 -17.10
CA TYR A 149 2.73 10.10 -18.10
C TYR A 149 1.61 10.86 -18.81
N LYS A 150 0.52 10.18 -19.18
CA LYS A 150 -0.62 10.83 -19.82
C LYS A 150 -1.23 11.92 -18.92
N ASN A 151 -1.27 11.68 -17.62
CA ASN A 151 -1.96 12.55 -16.67
C ASN A 151 -1.06 13.68 -16.13
N PHE A 152 0.27 13.50 -16.14
CA PHE A 152 1.26 14.41 -15.55
C PHE A 152 2.30 14.92 -16.56
N ASP A 153 1.97 14.97 -17.85
CA ASP A 153 2.87 15.50 -18.88
C ASP A 153 3.09 17.01 -18.73
N ASP A 154 2.00 17.74 -18.44
CA ASP A 154 1.98 19.21 -18.36
C ASP A 154 2.25 19.76 -16.95
N HIS A 155 2.28 18.91 -15.92
CA HIS A 155 2.55 19.32 -14.54
C HIS A 155 3.22 18.20 -13.74
N PRO A 156 4.22 18.51 -12.92
CA PRO A 156 4.86 17.50 -12.09
C PRO A 156 4.00 17.09 -10.90
N ILE A 157 4.25 15.90 -10.39
CA ILE A 157 3.73 15.37 -9.13
C ILE A 157 4.60 15.92 -7.99
N GLU A 158 4.04 16.83 -7.20
CA GLU A 158 4.72 17.48 -6.09
C GLU A 158 4.27 16.94 -4.73
N ASN A 159 2.98 16.64 -4.59
CA ASN A 159 2.37 16.15 -3.36
C ASN A 159 1.81 14.74 -3.56
N VAL A 160 2.30 13.79 -2.76
CA VAL A 160 1.87 12.39 -2.80
C VAL A 160 1.27 11.97 -1.47
N CYS A 161 0.18 11.19 -1.52
CA CYS A 161 -0.41 10.54 -0.34
C CYS A 161 -0.46 9.04 -0.55
N GLU A 162 -0.07 8.25 0.45
CA GLU A 162 -0.37 6.81 0.52
C GLU A 162 -1.49 6.56 1.54
N LEU A 163 -2.59 5.95 1.09
CA LEU A 163 -3.72 5.53 1.90
C LEU A 163 -3.60 4.05 2.28
N CYS A 164 -3.96 3.71 3.51
CA CYS A 164 -3.92 2.33 4.03
C CYS A 164 -2.57 1.66 3.79
N ALA A 165 -1.51 2.37 4.14
CA ALA A 165 -0.12 2.00 3.94
C ALA A 165 0.32 0.71 4.66
N GLY A 166 -0.53 0.17 5.54
CA GLY A 166 -0.17 -0.91 6.44
C GLY A 166 0.96 -0.47 7.37
N MET A 167 1.74 -1.42 7.87
CA MET A 167 2.82 -1.08 8.81
C MET A 167 4.10 -0.54 8.15
N THR A 168 4.19 -0.55 6.82
CA THR A 168 5.45 -0.23 6.12
C THR A 168 5.45 1.06 5.33
N GLY A 169 4.33 1.41 4.66
CA GLY A 169 4.31 2.54 3.72
C GLY A 169 5.32 2.39 2.60
N ALA A 170 5.49 1.17 2.09
CA ALA A 170 6.54 0.85 1.12
C ALA A 170 6.41 1.68 -0.17
N ALA A 171 5.20 1.99 -0.64
CA ALA A 171 5.03 2.73 -1.88
C ALA A 171 5.38 4.22 -1.71
N GLY A 172 4.90 4.85 -0.64
CA GLY A 172 5.27 6.23 -0.29
C GLY A 172 6.76 6.37 -0.04
N LEU A 173 7.37 5.42 0.68
CA LEU A 173 8.82 5.39 0.91
C LEU A 173 9.61 5.20 -0.40
N ALA A 174 9.12 4.38 -1.34
CA ALA A 174 9.77 4.17 -2.63
C ALA A 174 9.80 5.43 -3.49
N ILE A 175 8.71 6.21 -3.52
CA ILE A 175 8.68 7.51 -4.20
C ILE A 175 9.70 8.47 -3.57
N SER A 176 9.70 8.57 -2.24
CA SER A 176 10.62 9.44 -1.50
C SER A 176 12.10 9.13 -1.74
N LEU A 177 12.42 7.87 -2.01
CA LEU A 177 13.78 7.39 -2.25
C LEU A 177 14.14 7.29 -3.75
N ARG A 178 13.22 7.67 -4.65
CA ARG A 178 13.48 7.74 -6.09
C ARG A 178 14.37 8.93 -6.42
N LYS A 179 15.44 8.71 -7.20
CA LYS A 179 16.38 9.79 -7.56
C LYS A 179 16.00 10.57 -8.81
N TYR A 180 15.44 9.90 -9.81
CA TYR A 180 15.26 10.51 -11.12
C TYR A 180 13.85 10.26 -11.65
N SER A 181 13.16 11.33 -12.00
CA SER A 181 11.92 11.30 -12.77
C SER A 181 11.70 12.67 -13.41
N ASN A 182 11.09 12.66 -14.60
CA ASN A 182 10.63 13.89 -15.24
C ASN A 182 9.29 14.36 -14.65
N ILE A 183 8.45 13.41 -14.21
CA ILE A 183 7.12 13.73 -13.66
C ILE A 183 7.13 13.83 -12.13
N PHE A 184 8.04 13.18 -11.40
CA PHE A 184 8.11 13.32 -9.94
C PHE A 184 9.05 14.48 -9.57
N LYS A 185 8.48 15.58 -9.09
CA LYS A 185 9.16 16.68 -8.38
C LYS A 185 8.64 16.74 -6.94
N THR A 186 8.61 15.57 -6.30
CA THR A 186 7.92 15.35 -5.05
C THR A 186 8.58 16.11 -3.91
N SER A 187 7.88 17.10 -3.37
CA SER A 187 8.30 17.91 -2.23
C SER A 187 7.59 17.49 -0.94
N TYR A 188 6.46 16.79 -1.05
CA TYR A 188 5.69 16.31 0.10
C TYR A 188 5.17 14.90 -0.10
N VAL A 189 5.37 14.04 0.91
CA VAL A 189 4.78 12.71 0.98
C VAL A 189 4.06 12.54 2.31
N LEU A 190 2.76 12.25 2.25
CA LEU A 190 1.97 11.86 3.42
C LEU A 190 1.73 10.35 3.37
N ILE A 191 2.13 9.61 4.41
CA ILE A 191 1.81 8.18 4.53
C ILE A 191 0.76 8.00 5.62
N THR A 192 -0.32 7.28 5.32
CA THR A 192 -1.47 7.19 6.23
C THR A 192 -1.95 5.77 6.42
N ASP A 193 -2.46 5.51 7.62
CA ASP A 193 -3.19 4.29 7.93
C ASP A 193 -4.25 4.60 8.99
N GLY A 194 -5.30 3.77 9.09
CA GLY A 194 -6.32 3.90 10.13
C GLY A 194 -5.90 3.22 11.44
N ASN A 195 -4.85 2.41 11.45
CA ASN A 195 -4.37 1.70 12.62
C ASN A 195 -3.21 2.46 13.29
N ASP A 196 -3.33 2.74 14.59
CA ASP A 196 -2.32 3.50 15.35
C ASP A 196 -0.97 2.78 15.40
N GLN A 197 -0.97 1.44 15.38
CA GLN A 197 0.24 0.63 15.35
C GLN A 197 0.94 0.71 13.99
N CYS A 198 0.18 0.71 12.89
CA CYS A 198 0.71 0.97 11.56
C CYS A 198 1.35 2.35 11.49
N VAL A 199 0.64 3.39 11.94
CA VAL A 199 1.12 4.78 11.98
C VAL A 199 2.42 4.89 12.79
N ALA A 200 2.46 4.29 13.98
CA ALA A 200 3.67 4.29 14.82
C ALA A 200 4.85 3.56 14.12
N SER A 201 4.59 2.44 13.46
CA SER A 201 5.59 1.70 12.69
C SER A 201 6.16 2.54 11.55
N ILE A 202 5.29 3.16 10.74
CA ILE A 202 5.67 4.02 9.62
C ILE A 202 6.49 5.21 10.12
N SER A 203 6.11 5.86 11.22
CA SER A 203 6.88 6.96 11.82
C SER A 203 8.31 6.53 12.16
N SER A 204 8.49 5.35 12.77
CA SER A 204 9.83 4.80 13.03
C SER A 204 10.60 4.51 11.73
N ILE A 205 9.92 4.02 10.68
CA ILE A 205 10.52 3.75 9.37
C ILE A 205 11.04 5.04 8.72
N ILE A 206 10.24 6.10 8.71
CA ILE A 206 10.66 7.39 8.14
C ILE A 206 11.84 7.96 8.92
N GLU A 207 11.79 7.93 10.25
CA GLU A 207 12.89 8.38 11.11
C GLU A 207 14.19 7.60 10.81
N HIS A 208 14.11 6.27 10.72
CA HIS A 208 15.26 5.43 10.37
C HIS A 208 15.82 5.74 8.97
N ASN A 209 14.96 6.12 8.02
CA ASN A 209 15.37 6.48 6.67
C ASN A 209 15.77 7.97 6.52
N SER A 210 15.61 8.81 7.55
CA SER A 210 15.82 10.27 7.47
C SER A 210 17.13 10.67 6.81
N LYS A 211 18.25 10.07 7.22
CA LYS A 211 19.56 10.33 6.60
C LYS A 211 19.59 9.94 5.12
N ARG A 212 19.01 8.78 4.78
CA ARG A 212 18.96 8.28 3.40
C ARG A 212 18.11 9.19 2.52
N LEU A 213 17.02 9.73 3.06
CA LEU A 213 16.16 10.70 2.39
C LEU A 213 16.88 12.04 2.14
N LEU A 214 17.66 12.51 3.12
CA LEU A 214 18.50 13.71 2.96
C LEU A 214 19.58 13.50 1.89
N ASP A 215 20.27 12.36 1.92
CA ASP A 215 21.29 11.99 0.93
C ASP A 215 20.70 11.76 -0.47
N ASN A 216 19.38 11.55 -0.57
CA ASN A 216 18.64 11.35 -1.82
C ASN A 216 18.30 12.68 -2.52
N CYS A 217 18.44 13.82 -1.84
CA CYS A 217 18.24 15.13 -2.45
C CYS A 217 19.35 15.34 -3.50
N ASN A 218 19.00 15.25 -4.79
CA ASN A 218 19.91 15.68 -5.85
C ASN A 218 20.27 17.14 -5.57
N LEU A 219 21.57 17.45 -5.65
CA LEU A 219 22.11 18.80 -5.37
C LEU A 219 21.40 19.92 -6.18
N ASP A 220 20.71 19.57 -7.26
CA ASP A 220 20.00 20.48 -8.17
C ASP A 220 18.50 20.63 -7.89
N GLN A 221 17.93 19.94 -6.87
CA GLN A 221 16.52 20.10 -6.50
C GLN A 221 16.36 21.27 -5.51
N PRO A 222 15.52 22.28 -5.81
CA PRO A 222 15.43 23.51 -5.02
C PRO A 222 14.60 23.36 -3.72
N PHE A 223 14.10 22.17 -3.41
CA PHE A 223 13.21 21.93 -2.27
C PHE A 223 13.67 20.74 -1.42
N LEU A 224 13.36 20.81 -0.13
CA LEU A 224 13.54 19.71 0.81
C LEU A 224 12.29 18.81 0.76
N LEU A 225 12.49 17.50 0.61
CA LEU A 225 11.42 16.54 0.74
C LEU A 225 10.91 16.51 2.20
N HIS A 226 9.63 16.84 2.39
CA HIS A 226 8.95 16.70 3.66
C HIS A 226 8.12 15.43 3.69
N MET A 227 8.22 14.65 4.77
CA MET A 227 7.42 13.45 4.96
C MET A 227 6.63 13.52 6.26
N ASP A 228 5.33 13.25 6.19
CA ASP A 228 4.45 13.15 7.35
C ASP A 228 3.82 11.76 7.44
N VAL A 229 3.44 11.38 8.67
CA VAL A 229 2.59 10.22 8.93
C VAL A 229 1.35 10.67 9.67
N LYS A 230 0.17 10.29 9.21
CA LYS A 230 -1.09 10.61 9.89
C LYS A 230 -2.01 9.40 10.01
N ASN A 231 -2.75 9.36 11.11
CA ASN A 231 -3.87 8.45 11.26
C ASN A 231 -5.06 9.03 10.51
N ILE A 232 -5.54 8.33 9.48
CA ILE A 232 -6.77 8.70 8.77
C ILE A 232 -7.71 7.49 8.85
N ARG A 233 -8.79 7.65 9.61
CA ARG A 233 -9.87 6.66 9.72
C ARG A 233 -11.07 7.13 8.92
N TRP A 234 -11.60 6.22 8.11
CA TRP A 234 -12.86 6.45 7.44
C TRP A 234 -13.99 5.92 8.33
N PRO A 235 -15.10 6.66 8.44
CA PRO A 235 -16.23 6.20 9.21
C PRO A 235 -16.99 5.07 8.47
N ASP A 236 -17.69 4.24 9.23
CA ASP A 236 -18.53 3.17 8.70
C ASP A 236 -19.74 3.76 7.95
N ASP A 237 -19.98 3.28 6.74
CA ASP A 237 -21.05 3.75 5.85
C ASP A 237 -22.46 3.49 6.42
N SER A 238 -22.60 2.57 7.39
CA SER A 238 -23.85 2.30 8.10
C SER A 238 -24.18 3.30 9.21
N SER A 239 -23.24 4.19 9.54
CA SER A 239 -23.46 5.23 10.55
C SER A 239 -24.56 6.21 10.11
N GLN A 240 -25.66 6.28 10.86
CA GLN A 240 -26.93 6.90 10.43
C GLN A 240 -26.92 8.44 10.28
N SER A 241 -25.78 9.10 10.42
CA SER A 241 -25.68 10.54 10.20
C SER A 241 -24.92 10.83 8.90
N SER A 242 -25.48 11.64 8.01
CA SER A 242 -24.78 12.03 6.77
C SER A 242 -23.46 12.78 7.05
N SER A 243 -23.35 13.46 8.20
CA SER A 243 -22.09 14.05 8.67
C SER A 243 -21.03 13.03 9.07
N SER A 244 -21.41 11.77 9.32
CA SER A 244 -20.51 10.68 9.68
C SER A 244 -20.07 9.85 8.48
N LEU A 245 -20.22 10.32 7.24
CA LEU A 245 -19.69 9.62 6.04
C LEU A 245 -18.38 10.23 5.54
N ILE A 246 -17.77 11.10 6.34
CA ILE A 246 -16.61 11.91 5.98
C ILE A 246 -15.52 11.68 7.03
N ALA A 247 -14.33 11.28 6.59
CA ALA A 247 -13.16 11.21 7.46
C ALA A 247 -12.83 12.59 8.04
N GLU A 248 -12.45 12.64 9.31
CA GLU A 248 -11.89 13.85 9.91
C GLU A 248 -10.53 14.13 9.27
N LEU A 249 -10.44 15.24 8.54
CA LEU A 249 -9.25 15.64 7.80
C LEU A 249 -8.86 17.06 8.24
N ASP A 250 -7.56 17.27 8.40
CA ASP A 250 -6.97 18.60 8.54
C ASP A 250 -7.21 19.39 7.25
N GLU A 251 -7.68 20.64 7.38
CA GLU A 251 -7.99 21.53 6.25
C GLU A 251 -6.78 21.71 5.32
N SER A 252 -5.56 21.63 5.84
CA SER A 252 -4.33 21.71 5.04
C SER A 252 -4.10 20.52 4.09
N LEU A 253 -4.88 19.44 4.22
CA LEU A 253 -4.81 18.24 3.37
C LEU A 253 -5.87 18.24 2.27
N ILE A 254 -6.87 19.12 2.36
CA ILE A 254 -7.98 19.14 1.42
C ILE A 254 -7.49 19.59 0.05
N HIS A 255 -7.74 18.76 -0.97
CA HIS A 255 -7.34 18.93 -2.36
C HIS A 255 -5.85 19.20 -2.55
N ARG A 256 -5.01 18.60 -1.71
CA ARG A 256 -3.56 18.83 -1.71
C ARG A 256 -2.79 17.94 -2.66
N PHE A 257 -3.24 16.71 -2.89
CA PHE A 257 -2.39 15.67 -3.44
C PHE A 257 -2.59 15.49 -4.94
N ASP A 258 -1.50 15.57 -5.70
CA ASP A 258 -1.50 15.33 -7.15
C ASP A 258 -1.66 13.83 -7.42
N LEU A 259 -0.97 13.00 -6.63
CA LEU A 259 -1.05 11.55 -6.67
C LEU A 259 -1.48 10.99 -5.31
N ILE A 260 -2.52 10.17 -5.30
CA ILE A 260 -2.87 9.33 -4.16
C ILE A 260 -2.64 7.87 -4.54
N MET A 261 -1.95 7.13 -3.70
CA MET A 261 -1.66 5.71 -3.88
C MET A 261 -2.35 4.87 -2.81
N ALA A 262 -2.74 3.65 -3.17
CA ALA A 262 -3.19 2.66 -2.20
C ALA A 262 -2.91 1.23 -2.71
N ALA A 263 -2.84 0.27 -1.79
CA ALA A 263 -2.73 -1.13 -2.16
C ALA A 263 -3.68 -2.00 -1.33
N ASP A 264 -4.37 -2.91 -2.00
CA ASP A 264 -5.12 -4.01 -1.40
C ASP A 264 -6.06 -3.66 -0.22
N CYS A 265 -6.77 -2.52 -0.32
CA CYS A 265 -7.57 -1.95 0.78
C CYS A 265 -9.10 -1.99 0.55
N PHE A 266 -9.58 -2.61 -0.53
CA PHE A 266 -11.01 -2.57 -0.91
C PHE A 266 -11.84 -3.77 -0.41
N PHE A 267 -11.32 -4.58 0.51
CA PHE A 267 -11.97 -5.84 0.93
C PHE A 267 -13.14 -5.65 1.91
N ASP A 268 -13.17 -4.53 2.64
CA ASP A 268 -14.26 -4.20 3.55
C ASP A 268 -15.23 -3.21 2.90
N GLN A 269 -16.41 -3.71 2.57
CA GLN A 269 -17.43 -2.95 1.84
C GLN A 269 -18.16 -1.92 2.71
N SER A 270 -18.01 -2.01 4.04
CA SER A 270 -18.62 -1.06 4.97
C SER A 270 -17.97 0.33 4.94
N TYR A 271 -16.88 0.51 4.19
CA TYR A 271 -16.14 1.78 4.11
C TYR A 271 -15.96 2.28 2.68
N HIS A 272 -16.61 1.65 1.68
CA HIS A 272 -16.38 1.98 0.27
C HIS A 272 -16.78 3.42 -0.06
N PHE A 273 -17.92 3.89 0.46
CA PHE A 273 -18.41 5.23 0.19
C PHE A 273 -17.58 6.28 0.93
N SER A 274 -17.29 6.06 2.21
CA SER A 274 -16.44 6.94 3.00
C SER A 274 -14.99 7.01 2.47
N MET A 275 -14.47 5.91 1.92
CA MET A 275 -13.17 5.89 1.22
C MET A 275 -13.20 6.75 -0.05
N LEU A 276 -14.22 6.63 -0.92
CA LEU A 276 -14.35 7.47 -2.11
C LEU A 276 -14.46 8.96 -1.76
N ASN A 277 -15.23 9.31 -0.73
CA ASN A 277 -15.30 10.67 -0.22
C ASN A 277 -13.92 11.18 0.24
N THR A 278 -13.16 10.33 0.93
CA THR A 278 -11.81 10.66 1.41
C THR A 278 -10.86 10.89 0.24
N ILE A 279 -10.87 10.02 -0.77
CA ILE A 279 -10.09 10.21 -2.00
C ILE A 279 -10.46 11.54 -2.67
N ASN A 280 -11.75 11.83 -2.85
CA ASN A 280 -12.22 13.08 -3.45
C ASN A 280 -11.77 14.33 -2.67
N ARG A 281 -11.78 14.27 -1.33
CA ARG A 281 -11.37 15.40 -0.49
C ARG A 281 -9.86 15.59 -0.44
N LEU A 282 -9.06 14.55 -0.61
CA LEU A 282 -7.60 14.65 -0.58
C LEU A 282 -7.02 14.99 -1.96
N LEU A 283 -7.60 14.45 -3.02
CA LEU A 283 -7.08 14.59 -4.39
C LEU A 283 -7.24 16.02 -4.87
N SER A 284 -6.16 16.57 -5.42
CA SER A 284 -6.09 17.90 -6.01
C SER A 284 -7.21 18.11 -7.03
N LEU A 285 -7.65 19.36 -7.16
CA LEU A 285 -8.63 19.76 -8.15
C LEU A 285 -7.99 20.05 -9.51
N GLN A 286 -6.67 19.93 -9.63
CA GLN A 286 -5.99 20.10 -10.90
C GLN A 286 -6.29 18.91 -11.83
N SER A 287 -6.69 19.21 -13.07
CA SER A 287 -6.87 18.20 -14.12
C SER A 287 -5.62 17.34 -14.28
N GLY A 288 -5.81 16.01 -14.35
CA GLY A 288 -4.72 15.03 -14.35
C GLY A 288 -4.35 14.47 -12.97
N SER A 289 -4.71 15.13 -11.87
CA SER A 289 -4.51 14.58 -10.52
C SER A 289 -5.17 13.20 -10.42
N THR A 290 -4.43 12.21 -9.92
CA THR A 290 -4.77 10.79 -10.06
C THR A 290 -4.74 10.06 -8.72
N PHE A 291 -5.78 9.27 -8.44
CA PHE A 291 -5.74 8.17 -7.49
C PHE A 291 -5.33 6.89 -8.23
N LEU A 292 -4.35 6.16 -7.71
CA LEU A 292 -3.79 4.96 -8.29
C LEU A 292 -3.76 3.85 -7.24
N ALA A 293 -4.26 2.65 -7.56
CA ALA A 293 -4.16 1.53 -6.62
C ALA A 293 -3.95 0.18 -7.31
N ILE A 294 -3.28 -0.75 -6.62
CA ILE A 294 -3.20 -2.15 -7.05
C ILE A 294 -4.00 -2.99 -6.05
N SER A 295 -4.94 -3.80 -6.52
CA SER A 295 -5.70 -4.69 -5.65
C SER A 295 -6.27 -5.91 -6.40
N PRO A 296 -6.24 -7.10 -5.78
CA PRO A 296 -7.01 -8.25 -6.27
C PRO A 296 -8.52 -8.02 -6.17
N LEU A 297 -9.30 -8.70 -7.02
CA LEU A 297 -10.76 -8.56 -7.08
C LEU A 297 -11.46 -8.94 -5.76
N ARG A 298 -10.88 -9.93 -5.04
CA ARG A 298 -11.37 -10.47 -3.76
C ARG A 298 -12.87 -10.80 -3.80
N GLY A 299 -13.24 -11.62 -4.78
CA GLY A 299 -14.64 -11.87 -5.10
C GLY A 299 -15.24 -10.65 -5.78
N ASN A 300 -16.30 -10.08 -5.20
CA ASN A 300 -16.98 -8.91 -5.76
C ASN A 300 -16.63 -7.60 -5.05
N SER A 301 -15.75 -7.60 -4.04
CA SER A 301 -15.52 -6.39 -3.24
C SER A 301 -14.90 -5.27 -4.09
N LEU A 302 -13.86 -5.55 -4.88
CA LEU A 302 -13.28 -4.53 -5.75
C LEU A 302 -14.28 -4.07 -6.81
N HIS A 303 -15.02 -5.00 -7.44
CA HIS A 303 -16.05 -4.64 -8.41
C HIS A 303 -17.12 -3.73 -7.82
N ASN A 304 -17.56 -3.99 -6.59
CA ASN A 304 -18.56 -3.15 -5.91
C ASN A 304 -18.01 -1.74 -5.63
N PHE A 305 -16.75 -1.64 -5.21
CA PHE A 305 -16.07 -0.34 -5.03
C PHE A 305 -15.99 0.44 -6.34
N ILE A 306 -15.57 -0.21 -7.43
CA ILE A 306 -15.45 0.40 -8.76
C ILE A 306 -16.81 0.82 -9.31
N ASN A 307 -17.85 0.00 -9.12
CA ASN A 307 -19.22 0.35 -9.51
C ASN A 307 -19.72 1.60 -8.78
N LEU A 308 -19.37 1.75 -7.50
CA LEU A 308 -19.67 2.95 -6.73
C LEU A 308 -18.88 4.16 -7.26
N ALA A 309 -17.59 3.98 -7.61
CA ALA A 309 -16.78 5.03 -8.23
C ALA A 309 -17.37 5.51 -9.56
N TYR A 310 -17.85 4.60 -10.42
CA TYR A 310 -18.54 4.95 -11.66
C TYR A 310 -19.81 5.77 -11.43
N GLN A 311 -20.57 5.47 -10.37
CA GLN A 311 -21.75 6.28 -10.01
C GLN A 311 -21.37 7.71 -9.60
N MET A 312 -20.16 7.91 -9.08
CA MET A 312 -19.66 9.20 -8.63
C MET A 312 -18.83 9.94 -9.68
N GLU A 313 -18.59 9.35 -10.86
CA GLU A 313 -17.69 9.87 -11.88
C GLU A 313 -18.02 11.32 -12.27
N GLN A 314 -19.30 11.63 -12.48
CA GLN A 314 -19.75 13.00 -12.76
C GLN A 314 -19.65 13.90 -11.53
N THR A 315 -20.11 13.42 -10.37
CA THR A 315 -20.14 14.20 -9.12
C THR A 315 -18.74 14.60 -8.66
N TYR A 316 -17.76 13.73 -8.84
CA TYR A 316 -16.36 13.99 -8.51
C TYR A 316 -15.51 14.39 -9.73
N SER A 317 -16.10 14.63 -10.91
CA SER A 317 -15.32 15.03 -12.10
C SER A 317 -14.08 14.15 -12.33
N TRP A 318 -14.30 12.84 -12.31
CA TRP A 318 -13.28 11.82 -12.51
C TRP A 318 -13.46 11.12 -13.86
N THR A 319 -12.41 10.45 -14.30
CA THR A 319 -12.54 9.24 -15.11
C THR A 319 -12.19 8.04 -14.25
N VAL A 320 -12.92 6.94 -14.40
CA VAL A 320 -12.72 5.72 -13.61
C VAL A 320 -12.25 4.57 -14.49
N LYS A 321 -11.11 3.96 -14.16
CA LYS A 321 -10.54 2.83 -14.89
C LYS A 321 -10.21 1.67 -13.97
N LEU A 322 -10.55 0.47 -14.43
CA LEU A 322 -10.06 -0.81 -13.92
C LEU A 322 -9.26 -1.47 -15.04
N ILE A 323 -7.97 -1.62 -14.84
CA ILE A 323 -7.00 -2.06 -15.84
C ILE A 323 -6.51 -3.46 -15.46
N SER A 324 -6.52 -4.38 -16.44
CA SER A 324 -6.13 -5.76 -16.23
C SER A 324 -4.64 -5.90 -15.93
N PRO A 325 -4.19 -6.96 -15.24
CA PRO A 325 -2.78 -7.19 -14.99
C PRO A 325 -1.94 -7.28 -16.28
N SER A 326 -2.51 -7.83 -17.37
CA SER A 326 -1.84 -7.90 -18.67
C SER A 326 -1.68 -6.56 -19.37
N ASP A 327 -2.49 -5.55 -19.02
CA ASP A 327 -2.45 -4.24 -19.65
C ASP A 327 -1.47 -3.29 -18.95
N TYR A 328 -1.21 -3.47 -17.64
CA TYR A 328 -0.31 -2.59 -16.89
C TYR A 328 1.08 -3.16 -16.62
N LEU A 329 1.27 -4.47 -16.70
CA LEU A 329 2.58 -5.13 -16.56
C LEU A 329 3.15 -5.55 -17.91
N SER A 330 4.47 -5.59 -18.02
CA SER A 330 5.10 -6.18 -19.20
C SER A 330 4.89 -7.70 -19.24
N SER A 331 4.72 -8.25 -20.44
CA SER A 331 4.54 -9.71 -20.64
C SER A 331 5.73 -10.52 -20.11
N GLN A 332 6.94 -9.98 -20.24
CA GLN A 332 8.17 -10.57 -19.69
C GLN A 332 8.11 -10.65 -18.16
N PHE A 333 7.65 -9.58 -17.51
CA PHE A 333 7.56 -9.54 -16.06
C PHE A 333 6.46 -10.47 -15.53
N ILE A 334 5.30 -10.54 -16.18
CA ILE A 334 4.24 -11.50 -15.87
C ILE A 334 4.78 -12.94 -15.92
N SER A 335 5.49 -13.28 -17.01
CA SER A 335 6.08 -14.62 -17.20
C SER A 335 7.08 -14.96 -16.10
N TYR A 336 7.91 -13.99 -15.72
CA TYR A 336 8.86 -14.13 -14.61
C TYR A 336 8.16 -14.33 -13.26
N LEU A 337 7.11 -13.56 -12.95
CA LEU A 337 6.38 -13.67 -11.68
C LEU A 337 5.73 -15.06 -11.51
N ILE A 338 5.12 -15.59 -12.57
CA ILE A 338 4.30 -16.81 -12.50
C ILE A 338 5.12 -18.10 -12.56
N ASP A 339 6.44 -18.01 -12.83
CA ASP A 339 7.33 -19.17 -12.94
C ASP A 339 6.97 -20.13 -14.09
N GLU A 340 6.27 -19.62 -15.10
CA GLU A 340 5.87 -20.37 -16.28
C GLU A 340 6.51 -19.72 -17.51
N SER A 341 7.85 -19.80 -17.59
CA SER A 341 8.65 -19.16 -18.65
C SER A 341 8.26 -19.54 -20.08
N ASN A 342 7.49 -20.62 -20.24
CA ASN A 342 7.04 -21.12 -21.54
C ASN A 342 5.59 -20.72 -21.89
N ARG A 343 4.85 -20.10 -20.97
CA ARG A 343 3.45 -19.71 -21.19
C ARG A 343 3.36 -18.21 -21.49
N LEU A 344 3.10 -17.89 -22.75
CA LEU A 344 3.06 -16.50 -23.25
C LEU A 344 1.74 -15.77 -22.92
N GLN A 345 0.69 -16.48 -22.52
CA GLN A 345 -0.63 -15.91 -22.25
C GLN A 345 -1.23 -16.48 -20.98
N PHE A 346 -1.52 -15.57 -20.05
CA PHE A 346 -2.28 -15.82 -18.84
C PHE A 346 -3.62 -15.11 -18.97
N THR A 347 -4.68 -15.73 -18.47
CA THR A 347 -5.98 -15.06 -18.38
C THR A 347 -5.98 -14.09 -17.21
N ASP A 348 -6.73 -13.00 -17.32
CA ASP A 348 -6.87 -12.02 -16.23
C ASP A 348 -7.34 -12.67 -14.93
N SER A 349 -8.19 -13.71 -15.02
CA SER A 349 -8.63 -14.46 -13.86
C SER A 349 -7.51 -15.21 -13.15
N GLU A 350 -6.49 -15.70 -13.88
CA GLU A 350 -5.32 -16.35 -13.27
C GLU A 350 -4.42 -15.30 -12.62
N LEU A 351 -4.25 -14.16 -13.28
CA LEU A 351 -3.40 -13.06 -12.83
C LEU A 351 -3.97 -12.34 -11.61
N ASP A 352 -5.29 -12.16 -11.54
CA ASP A 352 -5.98 -11.50 -10.44
C ASP A 352 -5.61 -12.11 -9.09
N SER A 353 -5.69 -13.44 -8.99
CA SER A 353 -5.41 -14.16 -7.75
C SER A 353 -3.99 -13.98 -7.21
N LYS A 354 -3.05 -13.59 -8.08
CA LYS A 354 -1.62 -13.49 -7.75
C LYS A 354 -1.11 -12.06 -7.69
N ILE A 355 -1.60 -11.17 -8.55
CA ILE A 355 -1.03 -9.85 -8.84
C ILE A 355 -2.03 -8.74 -8.47
N GLY A 356 -3.28 -8.92 -8.89
CA GLY A 356 -4.35 -7.93 -8.76
C GLY A 356 -4.39 -6.94 -9.92
N HIS A 357 -5.47 -6.15 -9.97
CA HIS A 357 -5.75 -5.18 -11.01
C HIS A 357 -5.21 -3.80 -10.65
N LEU A 358 -4.99 -2.95 -11.67
CA LEU A 358 -4.68 -1.54 -11.48
C LEU A 358 -5.98 -0.72 -11.53
N ILE A 359 -6.18 0.16 -10.56
CA ILE A 359 -7.28 1.10 -10.46
C ILE A 359 -6.71 2.49 -10.70
N ALA A 360 -7.35 3.29 -11.54
CA ALA A 360 -7.01 4.70 -11.73
C ALA A 360 -8.27 5.58 -11.74
N PHE A 361 -8.32 6.58 -10.86
CA PHE A 361 -9.31 7.66 -10.92
C PHE A 361 -8.58 8.97 -11.23
N THR A 362 -8.95 9.67 -12.29
CA THR A 362 -8.23 10.87 -12.75
C THR A 362 -9.17 12.06 -12.85
N ARG A 363 -8.81 13.19 -12.26
CA ARG A 363 -9.53 14.47 -12.39
C ARG A 363 -9.55 14.94 -13.82
N THR A 364 -10.71 15.36 -14.31
CA THR A 364 -10.89 15.82 -15.69
C THR A 364 -10.91 17.33 -15.86
N ASN A 365 -11.22 18.07 -14.79
CA ASN A 365 -11.54 19.51 -14.86
C ASN A 365 -10.60 20.34 -14.03
#